data_AF-A0A0Q4G5L1-F1
#
_entry.id   AF-A0A0Q4G5L1-F1
#
_cell.length_a   1.000
_cell.length_b   1.000
_cell.length_c   1.000
_cell.angle_alpha   90.00
_cell.angle_beta   90.00
_cell.angle_gamma   90.00
#
_symmetry.space_group_name_H-M   'P 1'
#
loop_
_entity.id
_entity.type
_entity.pdbx_description
1 polymer ?
#
loop_
_entity_poly.entity_id
_entity_poly.type
_entity_poly.pdbx_seq_one_letter_code
_entity_poly.pdbx_strand_id
1 'polypeptide(L)'
;MIALIRMSAGLIVWAVAFCLLYALHGLGCARGWATIGLGATSAHQAALIAAWLLCIGTGIGVAVWRWPARSGTLVERTGWRLALVGVAATAITGLPIVTLPACL
;
A
#
# COMPACT_ATOMS: atom_id res chain seq x y z
N MET A 1 -18.59 12.93 -12.98
CA MET A 1 -17.88 12.50 -11.75
C MET A 1 -17.32 11.08 -11.84
N ILE A 2 -18.05 10.11 -12.40
CA ILE A 2 -17.61 8.69 -12.52
C ILE A 2 -16.24 8.52 -13.20
N ALA A 3 -15.93 9.30 -14.23
CA ALA A 3 -14.64 9.22 -14.92
C ALA A 3 -13.45 9.60 -14.00
N LEU A 4 -13.61 10.64 -13.17
CA LEU A 4 -12.58 11.07 -12.21
C LEU A 4 -12.34 10.00 -11.15
N ILE A 5 -13.42 9.43 -10.58
CA ILE A 5 -13.32 8.35 -9.58
C ILE A 5 -12.61 7.13 -10.18
N ARG A 6 -12.92 6.78 -11.43
CA ARG A 6 -12.24 5.68 -12.13
C ARG A 6 -10.76 5.95 -12.36
N MET A 7 -10.38 7.19 -12.66
CA MET A 7 -8.98 7.58 -12.85
C MET A 7 -8.22 7.61 -11.52
N SER A 8 -8.85 8.08 -10.45
CA SER A 8 -8.22 8.19 -9.12
C SER A 8 -8.26 6.89 -8.31
N ALA A 9 -8.90 5.82 -8.81
CA ALA A 9 -9.03 4.55 -8.10
C ALA A 9 -7.68 4.01 -7.58
N GLY A 10 -6.62 4.11 -8.39
CA GLY A 10 -5.27 3.72 -7.99
C GLY A 10 -4.70 4.51 -6.81
N LEU A 11 -4.95 5.82 -6.77
CA LEU A 11 -4.55 6.69 -5.66
C LEU A 11 -5.42 6.46 -4.41
N ILE A 12 -6.71 6.13 -4.60
CA ILE A 12 -7.60 5.79 -3.48
C ILE A 12 -7.11 4.49 -2.81
N VAL A 13 -6.69 3.48 -3.59
CA VAL A 13 -6.10 2.25 -3.05
C VAL A 13 -4.84 2.57 -2.22
N TRP A 14 -3.96 3.45 -2.73
CA TRP A 14 -2.80 3.92 -1.97
C TRP A 14 -3.20 4.62 -0.66
N ALA A 15 -4.18 5.53 -0.70
CA ALA A 15 -4.63 6.23 0.50
C ALA A 15 -5.21 5.28 1.55
N VAL A 16 -6.00 4.28 1.13
CA VAL A 16 -6.54 3.24 2.02
C VAL A 16 -5.40 2.40 2.60
N ALA A 17 -4.43 1.99 1.79
CA ALA A 17 -3.26 1.26 2.26
C ALA A 17 -2.47 2.04 3.31
N PHE A 18 -2.24 3.33 3.09
CA PHE A 18 -1.57 4.21 4.04
C PHE A 18 -2.31 4.28 5.37
N CYS A 19 -3.62 4.51 5.34
CA CYS A 19 -4.45 4.55 6.55
C CYS A 19 -4.42 3.21 7.32
N LEU A 20 -4.49 2.08 6.62
CA LEU A 20 -4.44 0.75 7.22
C LEU A 20 -3.09 0.48 7.89
N LEU A 21 -1.99 0.78 7.21
CA LEU A 21 -0.65 0.62 7.75
C LEU A 21 -0.43 1.49 8.99
N TYR A 22 -0.86 2.74 8.93
CA TYR A 22 -0.71 3.67 10.05
C TYR A 22 -1.56 3.27 11.27
N ALA A 23 -2.80 2.81 11.03
CA ALA A 23 -3.66 2.29 12.09
C ALA A 23 -3.07 1.01 12.72
N LEU A 24 -2.57 0.08 11.91
CA LEU A 24 -1.94 -1.15 12.37
C LEU A 24 -0.65 -0.85 13.17
N HIS A 25 0.11 0.16 12.74
CA HIS A 25 1.29 0.63 13.44
C HIS A 25 0.93 1.13 14.85
N GLY A 26 -0.02 2.06 14.98
CA GLY A 26 -0.47 2.54 16.30
C GLY A 26 -1.02 1.43 17.19
N LEU A 27 -1.79 0.51 16.62
CA LEU A 27 -2.36 -0.63 17.35
C LEU A 27 -1.28 -1.60 17.84
N GLY A 28 -0.28 -1.88 17.01
CA GLY A 28 0.82 -2.76 17.35
C GLY A 28 1.75 -2.19 18.41
N CYS A 29 1.99 -0.87 18.40
CA CYS A 29 2.72 -0.20 19.50
C CYS A 29 1.91 -0.21 20.80
N ALA A 30 0.61 0.12 20.76
CA ALA A 30 -0.25 0.10 21.95
C ALA A 30 -0.40 -1.30 22.57
N ARG A 31 -0.38 -2.36 21.76
CA ARG A 31 -0.47 -3.75 22.22
C ARG A 31 0.88 -4.40 22.54
N GLY A 32 1.99 -3.65 22.48
CA GLY A 32 3.31 -4.18 22.80
C GLY A 32 3.81 -5.25 21.83
N TRP A 33 3.34 -5.29 20.59
CA TRP A 33 3.82 -6.28 19.60
C TRP A 33 5.31 -6.09 19.28
N ALA A 34 5.86 -4.92 19.57
CA ALA A 34 7.28 -4.63 19.44
C ALA A 34 8.14 -5.43 20.43
N THR A 35 7.60 -5.82 21.59
CA THR A 35 8.36 -6.59 22.61
C THR A 35 8.32 -8.10 22.35
N ILE A 36 7.47 -8.56 21.43
CA ILE A 36 7.37 -9.98 21.05
C ILE A 36 8.38 -10.23 19.93
N GLY A 37 9.53 -10.81 20.28
CA GLY A 37 10.57 -11.18 19.32
C GLY A 37 10.19 -12.40 18.48
N LEU A 38 10.36 -12.29 17.16
CA LEU A 38 10.28 -13.37 16.16
C LEU A 38 11.64 -13.53 15.48
N GLY A 39 12.65 -13.93 16.25
CA GLY A 39 14.04 -14.04 15.77
C GLY A 39 14.67 -12.67 15.49
N ALA A 40 14.99 -12.40 14.22
CA ALA A 40 15.61 -11.14 13.79
C ALA A 40 14.62 -9.97 13.63
N THR A 41 13.31 -10.22 13.78
CA THR A 41 12.24 -9.22 13.65
C THR A 41 11.31 -9.28 14.85
N SER A 42 10.46 -8.27 15.07
CA SER A 42 9.37 -8.34 16.05
C SER A 42 8.05 -8.76 15.39
N ALA A 43 7.09 -9.25 16.19
CA ALA A 43 5.73 -9.52 15.72
C ALA A 43 5.09 -8.29 15.07
N HIS A 44 5.42 -7.10 15.58
CA HIS A 44 5.03 -5.83 15.01
C HIS A 44 5.57 -5.61 13.60
N GLN A 45 6.87 -5.78 13.41
CA GLN A 45 7.52 -5.59 12.11
C GLN A 45 7.03 -6.63 11.09
N ALA A 46 6.87 -7.89 11.50
CA ALA A 46 6.33 -8.94 10.65
C ALA A 46 4.90 -8.63 10.19
N ALA A 47 4.03 -8.16 11.10
CA ALA A 47 2.66 -7.79 10.77
C ALA A 47 2.59 -6.61 9.79
N LEU A 48 3.43 -5.59 9.99
CA LEU A 48 3.48 -4.43 9.09
C LEU A 48 4.05 -4.78 7.71
N ILE A 49 5.10 -5.60 7.64
CA ILE A 49 5.64 -6.09 6.36
C ILE A 49 4.58 -6.90 5.62
N ALA A 50 3.88 -7.81 6.31
CA ALA A 50 2.82 -8.61 5.69
C ALA A 50 1.68 -7.73 5.15
N ALA A 51 1.21 -6.75 5.93
CA ALA A 51 0.20 -5.80 5.50
C ALA A 51 0.67 -4.93 4.32
N TRP A 52 1.93 -4.50 4.33
CA TRP A 52 2.52 -3.69 3.28
C TRP A 52 2.63 -4.46 1.96
N LEU A 53 3.13 -5.70 2.00
CA LEU A 53 3.18 -6.59 0.84
C LEU A 53 1.78 -6.89 0.29
N LEU A 54 0.79 -7.08 1.16
CA LEU A 54 -0.59 -7.28 0.75
C LEU A 54 -1.15 -6.03 0.04
N CYS A 55 -0.84 -4.83 0.53
CA CYS A 55 -1.26 -3.58 -0.10
C CYS A 55 -0.60 -3.39 -1.47
N ILE A 56 0.69 -3.66 -1.59
CA ILE A 56 1.41 -3.64 -2.87
C ILE A 56 0.78 -4.65 -3.84
N GLY A 57 0.58 -5.90 -3.39
CA GLY A 57 -0.01 -6.96 -4.20
C GLY A 57 -1.42 -6.59 -4.69
N THR A 58 -2.22 -5.97 -3.83
CA THR A 58 -3.55 -5.47 -4.18
C THR A 58 -3.48 -4.35 -5.22
N GLY A 59 -2.56 -3.40 -5.05
CA GLY A 59 -2.35 -2.31 -6.01
C GLY A 59 -1.87 -2.82 -7.38
N ILE A 60 -0.93 -3.77 -7.41
CA ILE A 60 -0.45 -4.43 -8.63
C ILE A 60 -1.59 -5.20 -9.29
N GLY A 61 -2.36 -5.98 -8.52
CA GLY A 61 -3.51 -6.73 -9.01
C GLY A 61 -4.55 -5.82 -9.68
N VAL A 62 -4.84 -4.66 -9.09
CA VAL A 62 -5.71 -3.64 -9.69
C VAL A 62 -5.11 -3.07 -10.97
N ALA A 63 -3.81 -2.76 -11.00
CA ALA A 63 -3.13 -2.23 -12.18
C ALA A 63 -3.10 -3.23 -13.34
N VAL A 64 -2.88 -4.51 -13.07
CA VAL A 64 -2.90 -5.60 -14.05
C VAL A 64 -4.31 -5.86 -14.55
N TRP A 65 -5.30 -5.92 -13.65
CA TRP A 65 -6.70 -6.11 -14.04
C TRP A 65 -7.25 -4.95 -14.89
N ARG A 66 -6.73 -3.73 -14.68
CA ARG A 66 -7.09 -2.54 -15.46
C ARG A 66 -6.11 -2.24 -16.59
N TRP A 67 -5.31 -3.22 -17.01
CA TRP A 67 -4.37 -3.04 -18.11
C TRP A 67 -5.10 -2.57 -19.38
N PRO A 68 -4.75 -1.39 -19.91
CA PRO A 68 -5.46 -0.84 -21.07
C PRO A 68 -5.12 -1.64 -22.32
N ALA A 69 -6.14 -1.95 -23.13
CA ALA A 69 -5.92 -2.45 -24.49
C ALA A 69 -5.17 -1.39 -25.32
N ARG A 70 -4.50 -1.82 -26.40
CA ARG A 70 -3.67 -0.94 -27.25
C ARG A 70 -4.47 0.26 -27.82
N SER A 71 -5.78 0.10 -27.96
CA SER A 71 -6.78 1.10 -28.40
C SER A 71 -7.55 1.81 -27.27
N GLY A 72 -7.11 1.68 -26.01
CA GLY A 72 -7.81 2.24 -24.86
C GLY A 72 -7.91 3.77 -24.86
N THR A 73 -8.97 4.28 -24.25
CA THR A 73 -9.24 5.73 -24.16
C THR A 73 -8.18 6.45 -23.31
N LEU A 74 -8.06 7.77 -23.47
CA LEU A 74 -7.13 8.59 -22.66
C LEU A 74 -7.40 8.45 -21.15
N VAL A 75 -8.68 8.29 -20.77
CA VAL A 75 -9.13 8.05 -19.40
C VAL A 75 -8.58 6.73 -18.84
N GLU A 76 -8.59 5.66 -19.62
CA GLU A 76 -8.06 4.35 -19.20
C GLU A 76 -6.54 4.38 -19.07
N ARG A 77 -5.85 5.00 -20.03
CA ARG A 77 -4.39 5.17 -19.96
C ARG A 77 -3.96 6.00 -18.74
N THR A 78 -4.65 7.12 -18.47
CA THR A 78 -4.36 7.95 -17.30
C THR A 78 -4.67 7.22 -16.00
N GLY A 79 -5.81 6.50 -15.93
CA GLY A 79 -6.16 5.70 -14.76
C GLY A 79 -5.12 4.60 -14.45
N TRP A 80 -4.62 3.91 -15.48
CA TRP A 80 -3.57 2.91 -15.32
C TRP A 80 -2.24 3.52 -14.86
N ARG A 81 -1.84 4.68 -15.40
CA ARG A 81 -0.65 5.41 -14.93
C ARG A 81 -0.78 5.83 -13.47
N LEU A 82 -1.96 6.33 -13.07
CA LEU A 82 -2.24 6.69 -11.67
C LEU A 82 -2.23 5.48 -10.75
N ALA A 83 -2.65 4.30 -11.22
CA ALA A 83 -2.52 3.05 -10.47
C ALA A 83 -1.05 2.67 -10.26
N LEU A 84 -0.19 2.78 -11.28
CA LEU A 84 1.25 2.57 -11.12
C LEU A 84 1.88 3.55 -10.13
N VAL A 85 1.49 4.84 -10.21
CA VAL A 85 1.94 5.84 -9.24
C VAL A 85 1.49 5.48 -7.83
N GLY A 86 0.26 5.01 -7.64
CA GLY A 86 -0.23 4.53 -6.34
C GLY A 86 0.56 3.35 -5.79
N VAL A 87 0.93 2.37 -6.64
CA VAL A 87 1.79 1.24 -6.24
C VAL A 87 3.18 1.73 -5.85
N ALA A 88 3.80 2.57 -6.69
CA ALA A 88 5.12 3.13 -6.42
C ALA A 88 5.13 3.96 -5.13
N ALA A 89 4.10 4.78 -4.93
CA ALA A 89 3.91 5.54 -3.70
C ALA A 89 3.79 4.61 -2.49
N THR A 90 2.99 3.53 -2.58
CA THR A 90 2.84 2.54 -1.50
C THR A 90 4.17 1.89 -1.15
N ALA A 91 4.97 1.54 -2.16
CA ALA A 91 6.28 0.95 -1.98
C ALA A 91 7.24 1.93 -1.28
N ILE A 92 7.31 3.18 -1.75
CA ILE A 92 8.21 4.19 -1.18
C ILE A 92 7.78 4.57 0.25
N THR A 93 6.49 4.79 0.49
CA THR A 93 5.98 5.18 1.81
C THR A 93 6.10 4.06 2.85
N GLY A 94 6.18 2.80 2.43
CA GLY A 94 6.37 1.65 3.32
C GLY A 94 7.82 1.32 3.64
N LEU A 95 8.81 1.91 2.95
CA LEU A 95 10.24 1.69 3.23
C LEU A 95 10.64 1.91 4.70
N PRO A 96 10.15 2.97 5.40
CA PRO A 96 10.44 3.18 6.81
C PRO A 96 10.10 1.98 7.72
N ILE A 97 9.14 1.14 7.34
CA ILE A 97 8.72 -0.04 8.12
C ILE A 97 9.89 -1.03 8.30
N VAL A 98 10.81 -1.11 7.34
CA VAL A 98 11.95 -2.03 7.38
C VAL A 98 13.24 -1.36 7.87
N THR A 99 13.35 -0.04 7.81
CA THR A 99 14.59 0.69 8.13
C THR A 99 14.58 1.39 9.49
N LEU A 100 13.40 1.70 10.06
CA LEU A 100 13.28 2.44 11.31
C LEU A 100 12.60 1.61 12.40
N PRO A 101 13.03 1.77 13.68
CA PRO A 101 12.29 1.24 14.80
C PRO A 101 10.92 1.91 14.86
N ALA A 102 9.88 1.08 14.94
CA ALA A 102 8.49 1.49 14.79
C ALA A 102 7.92 2.17 16.05
N CYS A 103 8.27 1.64 17.22
CA CYS A 103 7.82 2.16 18.51
C CYS A 103 9.05 2.71 19.25
N LEU A 104 9.10 4.03 19.42
CA LEU A 104 10.04 4.74 20.28
C LEU A 104 9.44 4.91 21.69
#